data_AF-A0A1X1QK06-F1
#
_entry.id   AF-A0A1X1QK06-F1
#
_cell.length_a   1.000
_cell.length_b   1.000
_cell.length_c   1.000
_cell.angle_alpha   90.00
_cell.angle_beta   90.00
_cell.angle_gamma   90.00
#
_symmetry.space_group_name_H-M   'P 1'
#
loop_
_entity.id
_entity.type
_entity.pdbx_description
1 polymer ?
#
loop_
_entity_poly.entity_id
_entity_poly.type
_entity_poly.pdbx_seq_one_letter_code
_entity_poly.pdbx_strand_id
1 'polypeptide(L)' 'MMGADAWKNKQVKKGAVHQSWPRCRQRGKLIQIDGSPHDWFEGRAEVCNLAVFIDDAGNELNLVKRTKVTQYLKHR' A
#
# COMPACT_ATOMS: atom_id res chain seq x y z
N MET A 1 -30.90 33.84 -2.33
CA MET A 1 -29.55 34.26 -1.93
C MET A 1 -28.85 33.03 -1.35
N MET A 2 -27.95 32.37 -2.08
CA MET A 2 -27.23 31.20 -1.56
C MET A 2 -26.03 31.68 -0.75
N GLY A 3 -26.01 31.39 0.55
CA GLY A 3 -24.84 31.61 1.41
C GLY A 3 -23.77 30.58 1.07
N ALA A 4 -22.69 31.02 0.44
CA ALA A 4 -21.51 30.20 0.24
C ALA A 4 -20.66 30.23 1.52
N ASP A 5 -20.86 29.26 2.41
CA ASP A 5 -19.90 29.02 3.49
C ASP A 5 -18.57 28.56 2.85
N ALA A 6 -17.57 29.44 2.90
CA ALA A 6 -16.26 29.18 2.33
C ALA A 6 -15.58 28.02 3.08
N TRP A 7 -15.11 27.02 2.33
CA TRP A 7 -14.36 25.88 2.85
C TRP A 7 -13.18 26.35 3.70
N LYS A 8 -13.14 25.97 4.99
CA LYS A 8 -12.02 26.25 5.89
C LYS A 8 -11.01 25.10 5.84
N ASN A 9 -9.78 25.39 5.39
CA ASN A 9 -8.71 24.40 5.43
C ASN A 9 -8.35 24.04 6.87
N LYS A 10 -8.43 22.74 7.18
CA LYS A 10 -7.98 22.19 8.46
C LYS A 10 -6.46 22.24 8.51
N GLN A 11 -5.90 22.83 9.57
CA GLN A 11 -4.45 22.83 9.80
C GLN A 11 -3.98 21.37 10.01
N VAL A 12 -3.27 20.81 9.03
CA VAL A 12 -2.67 19.47 9.12
C VAL A 12 -1.31 19.64 9.79
N LYS A 13 -1.05 18.86 10.86
CA LYS A 13 0.29 18.79 11.46
C LYS A 13 1.30 18.45 10.36
N LYS A 14 2.44 19.14 10.31
CA LYS A 14 3.55 18.75 9.42
C LYS A 14 3.83 17.27 9.63
N GLY A 15 3.52 16.45 8.63
CA GLY A 15 3.75 15.02 8.68
C GLY A 15 5.24 14.74 8.87
N ALA A 16 5.57 13.63 9.52
CA ALA A 16 6.94 13.16 9.53
C ALA A 16 7.41 13.01 8.07
N VAL A 17 8.58 13.58 7.75
CA VAL A 17 9.19 13.35 6.43
C VAL A 17 9.66 11.91 6.41
N HIS A 18 8.93 11.06 5.71
CA HIS A 18 9.34 9.70 5.45
C HIS A 18 10.50 9.74 4.44
N GLN A 19 11.73 9.65 4.94
CA GLN A 19 12.90 9.60 4.08
C GLN A 19 12.85 8.34 3.22
N SER A 20 12.98 8.52 1.90
CA SER A 20 13.10 7.40 0.98
C SER A 20 14.40 6.66 1.25
N TRP A 21 14.33 5.33 1.30
CA TRP A 21 15.53 4.51 1.36
C TRP A 21 16.25 4.59 0.01
N PRO A 22 17.59 4.56 -0.01
CA PRO A 22 18.32 4.55 -1.27
C PRO A 22 17.97 3.28 -2.05
N ARG A 23 17.71 3.43 -3.35
CA ARG A 23 17.43 2.28 -4.23
C ARG A 23 18.62 1.33 -4.29
N CYS A 24 18.37 0.04 -4.14
CA CYS A 24 19.32 -1.01 -4.41
C CYS A 24 19.49 -1.16 -5.93
N ARG A 25 20.70 -0.92 -6.44
CA ARG A 25 20.98 -0.91 -7.89
C ARG A 25 21.12 -2.31 -8.51
N GLN A 26 21.12 -3.38 -7.71
CA GLN A 26 21.40 -4.75 -8.16
C GLN A 26 20.15 -5.61 -8.10
N ARG A 27 19.84 -6.31 -9.20
CA ARG A 27 18.72 -7.25 -9.27
C ARG A 27 18.86 -8.38 -8.24
N GLY A 28 17.75 -8.76 -7.62
CA GLY A 28 17.65 -9.83 -6.63
C GLY A 28 18.21 -9.50 -5.25
N LYS A 29 18.77 -8.30 -5.05
CA LYS A 29 19.34 -7.89 -3.75
C LYS A 29 18.31 -7.29 -2.80
N LEU A 30 17.26 -6.69 -3.34
CA LEU A 30 16.16 -6.14 -2.55
C LEU A 30 14.84 -6.38 -3.28
N ILE A 31 13.95 -7.11 -2.62
CA ILE A 31 12.60 -7.36 -3.11
C ILE A 31 11.64 -6.68 -2.14
N GLN A 32 10.87 -5.72 -2.65
CA GLN A 32 9.75 -5.14 -1.94
C GLN A 32 8.56 -6.09 -2.05
N ILE A 33 7.98 -6.46 -0.91
CA ILE A 33 6.73 -7.19 -0.85
C ILE A 33 5.68 -6.22 -0.38
N ASP A 34 4.66 -6.01 -1.20
CA ASP A 34 3.51 -5.19 -0.85
C ASP A 34 2.22 -5.99 -1.02
N GLY A 35 1.19 -5.59 -0.29
CA GLY A 35 -0.13 -6.20 -0.36
C GLY A 35 -1.04 -5.71 0.74
N SER A 36 -2.31 -5.51 0.38
CA SER A 36 -3.37 -5.11 1.31
C SER A 36 -4.66 -5.90 1.09
N PRO A 37 -5.51 -6.03 2.12
CA PRO A 37 -6.80 -6.68 1.96
C PRO A 37 -7.66 -5.91 0.98
N HIS A 38 -8.21 -6.59 -0.02
CA HIS A 38 -9.11 -5.98 -0.99
C HIS A 38 -10.10 -7.00 -1.56
N ASP A 39 -11.31 -6.53 -1.91
CA ASP A 39 -12.34 -7.34 -2.54
C ASP A 39 -12.10 -7.45 -4.05
N TRP A 40 -10.99 -8.08 -4.43
CA TRP A 40 -10.57 -8.26 -5.82
C TRP A 40 -11.59 -8.97 -6.71
N PHE A 41 -12.52 -9.71 -6.10
CA PHE A 41 -13.50 -10.50 -6.82
C PHE A 41 -14.89 -9.86 -6.84
N GLU A 42 -15.06 -8.66 -6.28
CA GLU A 42 -16.33 -7.93 -6.25
C GLU A 42 -17.46 -8.79 -5.65
N GLY A 43 -17.18 -9.45 -4.52
CA GLY A 43 -18.13 -10.33 -3.83
C GLY A 43 -18.30 -11.73 -4.43
N ARG A 44 -17.61 -12.07 -5.53
CA ARG A 44 -17.67 -13.43 -6.13
C ARG A 44 -16.81 -14.47 -5.42
N ALA A 45 -15.94 -14.04 -4.52
CA ALA A 45 -15.11 -14.91 -3.69
C ALA A 45 -14.72 -14.21 -2.38
N GLU A 46 -14.11 -14.95 -1.45
CA GLU A 46 -13.57 -14.37 -0.22
C GLU A 46 -12.53 -13.27 -0.52
N VAL A 47 -12.60 -12.17 0.24
CA VAL A 47 -11.61 -11.09 0.27
C VAL A 47 -10.23 -11.69 0.49
N CYS A 48 -9.25 -11.24 -0.29
CA CYS A 48 -7.89 -11.74 -0.22
C CYS A 48 -6.86 -10.60 -0.28
N ASN A 49 -5.63 -10.89 0.14
CA ASN A 49 -4.50 -10.03 -0.14
C ASN A 49 -3.85 -10.46 -1.45
N LEU A 50 -3.42 -9.49 -2.25
CA LEU A 50 -2.53 -9.74 -3.37
C LEU A 50 -1.10 -9.41 -2.91
N ALA A 51 -0.28 -10.43 -2.69
CA ALA A 51 1.14 -10.23 -2.38
C ALA A 51 1.92 -10.04 -3.68
N VAL A 52 2.46 -8.84 -3.88
CA VAL A 52 3.23 -8.46 -5.07
C VAL A 52 4.69 -8.33 -4.67
N PHE A 53 5.57 -8.97 -5.45
CA PHE A 53 7.02 -8.95 -5.25
C PHE A 53 7.67 -8.13 -6.35
N ILE A 54 8.31 -7.02 -5.96
CA ILE A 54 8.91 -6.07 -6.89
C ILE A 54 10.41 -5.99 -6.60
N ASP A 55 11.22 -6.22 -7.62
CA ASP A 55 12.67 -5.99 -7.53
C ASP A 55 12.98 -4.50 -7.56
N ASP A 56 13.69 -4.00 -6.55
CA ASP A 56 13.95 -2.57 -6.42
C ASP A 56 14.97 -2.04 -7.44
N ALA A 57 15.80 -2.88 -8.06
CA ALA A 57 16.75 -2.41 -9.08
C ALA A 57 16.04 -2.11 -10.41
N GLY A 58 15.14 -3.00 -10.83
CA GLY A 58 14.47 -2.94 -12.12
C GLY A 58 13.01 -2.45 -12.10
N ASN A 59 12.39 -2.35 -10.91
CA ASN A 59 10.93 -2.26 -10.77
C ASN A 59 10.20 -3.42 -11.48
N GLU A 60 10.83 -4.59 -11.53
CA GLU A 60 10.29 -5.78 -12.19
C GLU A 60 9.34 -6.52 -11.24
N LEU A 61 8.18 -6.88 -11.76
CA LEU A 61 7.17 -7.64 -11.04
C LEU A 61 7.50 -9.13 -11.19
N ASN A 62 7.99 -9.73 -10.11
CA ASN A 62 8.56 -11.07 -10.12
C ASN A 62 7.54 -12.17 -9.80
N LEU A 63 6.63 -11.87 -8.88
CA LEU A 63 5.61 -12.81 -8.43
C LEU A 63 4.37 -12.05 -7.95
N VAL A 64 3.21 -12.63 -8.26
CA VAL A 64 1.93 -12.24 -7.69
C VAL A 64 1.30 -13.48 -7.09
N LYS A 65 0.96 -13.41 -5.80
CA LYS A 65 0.32 -14.53 -5.11
C LYS A 65 -0.91 -14.05 -4.34
N ARG A 66 -2.03 -14.74 -4.54
CA ARG A 66 -3.21 -14.59 -3.69
C ARG A 66 -2.94 -15.25 -2.34
N THR A 67 -3.12 -14.50 -1.26
CA THR A 67 -3.05 -15.03 0.11
C THR A 67 -4.36 -14.75 0.85
N LYS A 68 -4.70 -15.62 1.80
CA LYS A 68 -5.87 -15.39 2.66
C LYS A 68 -5.66 -14.12 3.48
N VAL A 69 -6.72 -13.36 3.74
CA VAL A 69 -6.64 -12.27 4.71
C VAL A 69 -6.52 -12.88 6.10
N THR A 70 -5.31 -12.89 6.64
CA THR A 70 -5.09 -13.17 8.05
C THR A 70 -5.21 -11.83 8.78
N GLN A 71 -6.21 -11.68 9.66
CA GLN A 71 -6.24 -10.53 10.55
C GLN A 71 -5.01 -10.60 11.46
N TYR A 72 -4.07 -9.67 11.28
CA TYR A 72 -3.08 -9.41 12.31
C TYR A 72 -3.84 -8.87 13.53
N LEU A 73 -3.85 -9.63 14.63
CA LEU A 73 -4.32 -9.17 15.93
C LEU A 73 -3.51 -7.92 16.30
N LYS A 74 -4.09 -6.74 16.08
CA LYS A 74 -3.63 -5.49 16.70
C LYS A 74 -3.96 -5.57 18.19
N HIS A 75 -3.15 -6.29 18.96
CA HIS A 75 -3.04 -5.99 20.38
C HIS A 75 -2.30 -4.65 20.47
N ARG A 76 -3.10 -3.61 20.74
CA ARG A 76 -2.64 -2.33 21.24
C ARG A 76 -2.02 -2.50 22.62
#